data_AF-A0AAQ3MZE0-F1
#
_entry.id   AF-A0AAQ3MZE0-F1
#
_cell.length_a   1.000
_cell.length_b   1.000
_cell.length_c   1.000
_cell.angle_alpha   90.00
_cell.angle_beta   90.00
_cell.angle_gamma   90.00
#
_symmetry.space_group_name_H-M   'P 1'
#
loop_
_entity.id
_entity.type
_entity.pdbx_description
1 polymer ?
#
loop_
_entity_poly.entity_id
_entity_poly.type
_entity_poly.pdbx_seq_one_letter_code
_entity_poly.pdbx_strand_id
1 'polypeptide(L)'
;MFALEFLSTCKLANLTVRAELGCCLLHRKGRLTIDGCILQCESNPLDYLSCPIVSTASSSSEVLPSQTKSNSDGVFVSQTRIEGGAKAVLTSGDLALQRVRVIYARTSLLFWFDVEQMCDQIDHDKPL
;
A
#
# COMPACT_ATOMS: atom_id res chain seq x y z
N MET A 1 5.09 -16.71 -5.39
CA MET A 1 5.40 -15.27 -5.48
C MET A 1 6.53 -15.01 -4.50
N PHE A 2 7.64 -14.42 -4.92
CA PHE A 2 8.72 -14.05 -4.01
C PHE A 2 8.56 -12.56 -3.69
N ALA A 3 8.10 -12.25 -2.49
CA ALA A 3 7.93 -10.89 -1.98
C ALA A 3 8.13 -10.91 -0.47
N LEU A 4 8.47 -9.76 0.13
CA LEU A 4 8.38 -9.63 1.59
C LEU A 4 6.90 -9.58 1.96
N GLU A 5 6.43 -10.61 2.65
CA GLU A 5 5.03 -10.78 3.02
C GLU A 5 4.75 -10.25 4.43
N PHE A 6 3.71 -9.43 4.55
CA PHE A 6 3.28 -8.82 5.81
C PHE A 6 1.89 -9.32 6.20
N LEU A 7 1.86 -10.08 7.29
CA LEU A 7 0.65 -10.68 7.87
C LEU A 7 0.18 -9.95 9.14
N SER A 8 0.84 -8.85 9.50
CA SER A 8 0.57 -8.04 10.68
C SER A 8 1.05 -6.59 10.48
N THR A 9 0.64 -5.71 11.41
CA THR A 9 1.10 -4.33 11.44
C THR A 9 2.63 -4.27 11.56
N CYS A 10 3.26 -3.58 10.62
CA CYS A 10 4.71 -3.52 10.49
C CYS A 10 5.15 -2.14 9.97
N LYS A 11 6.36 -1.74 10.36
CA LYS A 11 7.07 -0.60 9.76
C LYS A 11 8.35 -1.08 9.10
N LEU A 12 8.52 -0.74 7.84
CA LEU A 12 9.77 -0.81 7.10
C LEU A 12 10.35 0.59 6.98
N ALA A 13 11.63 0.73 7.30
CA ALA A 13 12.33 1.99 7.12
C ALA A 13 13.73 1.79 6.56
N ASN A 14 14.14 2.68 5.65
CA ASN A 14 15.49 2.76 5.10
C ASN A 14 16.00 1.46 4.44
N LEU A 15 15.09 0.62 3.93
CA LEU A 15 15.45 -0.61 3.22
C LEU A 15 15.50 -0.39 1.72
N THR A 16 16.40 -1.10 1.05
CA THR A 16 16.37 -1.29 -0.40
C THR A 16 15.89 -2.70 -0.69
N VAL A 17 14.78 -2.82 -1.41
CA VAL A 17 14.21 -4.11 -1.85
C VAL A 17 14.19 -4.13 -3.37
N ARG A 18 14.81 -5.17 -3.94
CA ARG A 18 14.83 -5.42 -5.37
C ARG A 18 14.09 -6.71 -5.68
N ALA A 19 13.23 -6.69 -6.68
CA ALA A 19 12.48 -7.84 -7.15
C ALA A 19 12.71 -8.05 -8.66
N GLU A 20 13.20 -9.22 -9.01
CA GLU A 20 13.41 -9.64 -10.42
C GLU A 20 12.13 -10.26 -11.02
N LEU A 21 11.35 -10.98 -10.20
CA LEU A 21 10.14 -11.71 -10.61
C LEU A 21 9.02 -11.49 -9.59
N GLY A 22 8.37 -10.32 -9.64
CA GLY A 22 7.17 -10.03 -8.86
C GLY A 22 7.14 -8.65 -8.20
N CYS A 23 6.44 -8.57 -7.06
CA CYS A 23 6.36 -7.37 -6.23
C CYS A 23 7.47 -7.35 -5.17
N CYS A 24 7.84 -6.17 -4.70
CA CYS A 24 8.76 -6.04 -3.58
C CYS A 24 8.06 -6.44 -2.27
N LEU A 25 6.85 -5.91 -2.06
CA LEU A 25 6.11 -6.02 -0.81
C LEU A 25 4.70 -6.57 -1.07
N LEU A 26 4.31 -7.60 -0.32
CA LEU A 26 2.97 -8.17 -0.30
C LEU A 26 2.34 -7.93 1.07
N HIS A 27 1.37 -7.03 1.14
CA HIS A 27 0.61 -6.72 2.35
C HIS A 27 -0.70 -7.51 2.37
N ARG A 28 -0.96 -8.28 3.44
CA ARG A 28 -2.20 -9.05 3.58
C ARG A 28 -3.05 -8.67 4.78
N LYS A 29 -2.48 -8.08 5.83
CA LYS A 29 -3.20 -7.74 7.06
C LYS A 29 -2.43 -6.73 7.91
N GLY A 30 -3.16 -5.89 8.62
CA GLY A 30 -2.65 -4.86 9.52
C GLY A 30 -2.29 -3.56 8.79
N ARG A 31 -1.46 -2.75 9.43
CA ARG A 31 -0.93 -1.52 8.81
C ARG A 31 0.52 -1.69 8.41
N LEU A 32 0.82 -1.51 7.13
CA LEU A 32 2.19 -1.49 6.64
C LEU A 32 2.65 -0.04 6.45
N THR A 33 3.61 0.41 7.25
CA THR A 33 4.26 1.71 7.06
C THR A 33 5.57 1.54 6.32
N ILE A 34 5.79 2.28 5.24
CA ILE A 34 6.97 2.26 4.39
C ILE A 34 7.57 3.66 4.40
N ASP A 35 8.79 3.79 4.90
CA ASP A 35 9.40 5.09 5.22
C ASP A 35 10.84 5.16 4.72
N GLY A 36 11.14 6.05 3.77
CA GLY A 36 12.51 6.22 3.27
C GLY A 36 13.07 4.99 2.54
N CYS A 37 12.22 4.11 2.04
CA CYS A 37 12.65 2.88 1.35
C CYS A 37 12.96 3.14 -0.13
N ILE A 38 13.63 2.16 -0.75
CA ILE A 38 13.82 2.06 -2.20
C ILE A 38 13.23 0.72 -2.66
N LEU A 39 12.18 0.76 -3.48
CA LEU A 39 11.53 -0.41 -4.05
C LEU A 39 11.79 -0.43 -5.56
N GLN A 40 12.40 -1.49 -6.05
CA GLN A 40 12.82 -1.61 -7.45
C GLN A 40 12.34 -2.94 -8.02
N CYS A 41 11.41 -2.86 -8.97
CA CYS A 41 11.09 -3.98 -9.85
C CYS A 41 12.00 -3.89 -11.08
N GLU A 42 12.76 -4.93 -11.39
CA GLU A 42 13.61 -4.93 -12.60
C GLU A 42 12.77 -4.99 -13.87
N SER A 43 13.31 -4.41 -14.94
CA SER A 43 12.67 -4.41 -16.25
C SER A 43 12.72 -5.80 -16.88
N ASN A 44 11.55 -6.37 -17.10
CA ASN A 44 11.29 -7.71 -17.62
C ASN A 44 10.22 -7.64 -18.72
N PRO A 45 10.21 -8.54 -19.73
CA PRO A 45 9.11 -8.63 -20.70
C PRO A 45 7.70 -8.74 -20.08
N LEU A 46 7.58 -9.09 -18.80
CA LEU A 46 6.34 -9.11 -18.03
C LEU A 46 6.13 -7.90 -17.11
N ASP A 47 6.80 -6.76 -17.35
CA ASP A 47 6.73 -5.53 -16.53
C ASP A 47 5.31 -4.98 -16.34
N TYR A 48 4.42 -5.25 -17.29
CA TYR A 48 3.02 -4.87 -17.18
C TYR A 48 2.29 -5.59 -16.02
N LEU A 49 2.88 -6.67 -15.49
CA LEU A 49 2.39 -7.45 -14.35
C LEU A 49 3.09 -7.11 -13.04
N SER A 50 4.22 -6.38 -13.06
CA SER A 50 4.95 -6.04 -11.85
C SER A 50 4.40 -4.76 -11.21
N CYS A 51 4.19 -4.83 -9.90
CA CYS A 51 3.75 -3.73 -9.05
C CYS A 51 4.60 -3.80 -7.77
N PRO A 52 5.41 -2.80 -7.42
CA PRO A 52 6.32 -2.89 -6.28
C PRO A 52 5.61 -3.17 -4.95
N ILE A 53 4.42 -2.61 -4.77
CA ILE A 53 3.58 -2.86 -3.60
C ILE A 53 2.29 -3.52 -4.06
N VAL A 54 1.93 -4.64 -3.44
CA VAL A 54 0.63 -5.30 -3.62
C VAL A 54 -0.03 -5.41 -2.26
N SER A 55 -1.25 -4.88 -2.12
CA SER A 55 -2.08 -5.08 -0.93
C SER A 55 -3.27 -5.94 -1.28
N THR A 56 -3.35 -7.12 -0.67
CA THR A 56 -4.52 -8.01 -0.76
C THR A 56 -5.32 -8.05 0.53
N ALA A 57 -5.04 -7.13 1.46
CA ALA A 57 -5.80 -6.98 2.68
C ALA A 57 -7.23 -6.55 2.36
N SER A 58 -8.20 -7.19 3.02
CA SER A 58 -9.62 -6.95 2.85
C SER A 58 -10.27 -6.76 4.22
N SER A 59 -11.24 -5.86 4.30
CA SER A 59 -12.00 -5.56 5.54
C SER A 59 -12.80 -6.72 6.14
N SER A 60 -12.83 -7.89 5.48
CA SER A 60 -13.58 -9.06 5.92
C SER A 60 -12.92 -9.78 7.10
N SER A 61 -13.08 -9.20 8.29
CA SER A 61 -13.10 -9.96 9.52
C SER A 61 -14.35 -9.55 10.30
N GLU A 62 -15.37 -10.40 10.25
CA GLU A 62 -16.44 -10.57 11.25
C GLU A 62 -17.01 -9.26 11.84
N VAL A 63 -18.18 -8.86 11.36
CA VAL A 63 -19.02 -7.79 11.92
C VAL A 63 -19.22 -8.03 13.42
N LEU A 64 -18.38 -7.38 14.25
CA LEU A 64 -18.68 -7.12 15.65
C LEU A 64 -18.88 -5.60 15.76
N PRO A 65 -20.09 -5.14 16.08
CA PRO A 65 -20.39 -3.72 16.22
C PRO A 65 -19.88 -3.27 17.59
N SER A 66 -18.56 -3.11 17.73
CA SER A 66 -17.99 -2.38 18.85
C SER A 66 -17.26 -1.15 18.34
N GLN A 67 -17.83 -0.01 18.71
CA GLN A 67 -17.29 1.32 18.48
C GLN A 67 -15.95 1.50 19.21
N THR A 68 -14.87 1.02 18.61
CA THR A 68 -13.52 1.48 18.88
C THR A 68 -12.82 1.50 17.54
N LYS A 69 -12.35 2.67 17.09
CA LYS A 69 -11.64 2.91 15.81
C LYS A 69 -10.76 1.71 15.47
N SER A 70 -11.31 0.79 14.68
CA SER A 70 -10.70 -0.51 14.51
C SER A 70 -9.42 -0.32 13.71
N ASN A 71 -8.44 -1.13 14.04
CA ASN A 71 -7.10 -1.11 13.48
C ASN A 71 -7.17 -1.55 12.00
N SER A 72 -7.66 -0.64 11.16
CA SER A 72 -8.00 -0.89 9.76
C SER A 72 -6.76 -1.26 8.97
N ASP A 73 -6.92 -2.21 8.06
CA ASP A 73 -5.87 -2.59 7.13
C ASP A 73 -5.49 -1.41 6.24
N GLY A 74 -4.20 -1.24 5.97
CA GLY A 74 -3.74 -0.16 5.10
C GLY A 74 -2.24 -0.12 4.87
N VAL A 75 -1.84 0.64 3.84
CA VAL A 75 -0.43 0.87 3.50
C VAL A 75 -0.16 2.37 3.50
N PHE A 76 0.86 2.79 4.24
CA PHE A 76 1.28 4.19 4.35
C PHE A 76 2.68 4.31 3.78
N VAL A 77 2.84 5.15 2.76
CA VAL A 77 4.10 5.33 2.07
C VAL A 77 4.57 6.76 2.30
N SER A 78 5.81 6.90 2.74
CA SER A 78 6.44 8.18 2.98
C SER A 78 7.88 8.19 2.47
N GLN A 79 8.23 9.25 1.75
CA GLN A 79 9.58 9.51 1.24
C GLN A 79 10.22 8.28 0.56
N THR A 80 9.43 7.48 -0.14
CA THR A 80 9.89 6.20 -0.69
C THR A 80 10.15 6.36 -2.18
N ARG A 81 11.30 5.87 -2.65
CA ARG A 81 11.63 5.79 -4.07
C ARG A 81 11.05 4.49 -4.62
N ILE A 82 10.25 4.59 -5.68
CA ILE A 82 9.62 3.44 -6.32
C ILE A 82 9.99 3.48 -7.80
N GLU A 83 10.60 2.40 -8.29
CA GLU A 83 11.10 2.31 -9.67
C GLU A 83 10.72 0.97 -10.31
N GLY A 84 10.46 1.03 -11.61
CA GLY A 84 10.00 -0.12 -12.37
C GLY A 84 8.55 -0.53 -12.07
N GLY A 85 8.06 -1.47 -12.87
CA GLY A 85 6.67 -1.91 -12.86
C GLY A 85 5.69 -0.93 -13.49
N ALA A 86 4.47 -1.42 -13.74
CA ALA A 86 3.42 -0.65 -14.41
C ALA A 86 2.68 0.31 -13.47
N LYS A 87 2.63 0.00 -12.17
CA LYS A 87 1.98 0.79 -11.12
C LYS A 87 2.80 0.73 -9.84
N ALA A 88 2.79 1.82 -9.07
CA ALA A 88 3.48 1.85 -7.77
C ALA A 88 2.84 0.92 -6.73
N VAL A 89 1.50 0.83 -6.75
CA VAL A 89 0.72 -0.02 -5.85
C VAL A 89 -0.45 -0.66 -6.59
N LEU A 90 -0.73 -1.92 -6.26
CA LEU A 90 -1.91 -2.66 -6.68
C LEU A 90 -2.69 -3.07 -5.43
N THR A 91 -3.99 -2.78 -5.40
CA THR A 91 -4.89 -3.22 -4.34
C THR A 91 -5.88 -4.25 -4.88
N SER A 92 -6.24 -5.23 -4.06
CA SER A 92 -7.41 -6.08 -4.30
C SER A 92 -8.39 -5.91 -3.16
N GLY A 93 -9.62 -5.49 -3.44
CA GLY A 93 -10.66 -5.28 -2.43
C GLY A 93 -11.14 -3.82 -2.37
N ASP A 94 -11.46 -3.36 -1.16
CA ASP A 94 -12.09 -2.07 -0.83
C ASP A 94 -11.09 -0.97 -0.42
N LEU A 95 -9.79 -1.26 -0.52
CA LEU A 95 -8.74 -0.28 -0.27
C LEU A 95 -8.54 0.64 -1.48
N ALA A 96 -8.63 1.94 -1.22
CA ALA A 96 -8.45 3.01 -2.18
C ALA A 96 -7.14 3.76 -1.94
N LEU A 97 -6.47 4.14 -3.04
CA LEU A 97 -5.31 5.01 -3.03
C LEU A 97 -5.77 6.45 -2.76
N GLN A 98 -5.17 7.10 -1.77
CA GLN A 98 -5.50 8.46 -1.38
C GLN A 98 -4.28 9.25 -0.87
N ARG A 99 -4.46 10.57 -0.72
CA ARG A 99 -3.43 11.50 -0.22
C ARG A 99 -2.08 11.36 -0.95
N VAL A 100 -2.17 11.24 -2.28
CA VAL A 100 -1.02 11.03 -3.14
C VAL A 100 -0.25 12.34 -3.34
N ARG A 101 1.04 12.29 -3.06
CA ARG A 101 2.01 13.34 -3.38
C ARG A 101 3.25 12.70 -3.98
N VAL A 102 3.72 13.27 -5.08
CA VAL A 102 4.97 12.87 -5.72
C VAL A 102 5.87 14.09 -5.83
N ILE A 103 7.14 13.95 -5.43
CA ILE A 103 8.14 15.02 -5.56
C ILE A 103 9.27 14.50 -6.44
N TYR A 104 9.66 15.31 -7.42
CA TYR A 104 10.89 15.09 -8.17
C TYR A 104 12.09 15.60 -7.34
N ALA A 105 12.79 14.69 -6.68
CA ALA A 105 14.11 14.96 -6.12
C ALA A 105 15.17 14.82 -7.23
N ARG A 106 16.35 15.44 -7.05
CA ARG A 106 17.38 15.66 -8.10
C ARG A 106 17.55 14.51 -9.10
N THR A 107 17.51 13.26 -8.66
CA THR A 107 17.74 12.07 -9.50
C THR A 107 16.66 11.00 -9.36
N SER A 108 15.56 11.27 -8.65
CA SER A 108 14.50 10.27 -8.44
C SER A 108 13.17 10.89 -8.04
N LEU A 109 12.08 10.19 -8.36
CA LEU A 109 10.76 10.49 -7.80
C LEU A 109 10.66 9.90 -6.38
N LEU A 110 10.15 10.70 -5.46
CA LEU A 110 9.80 10.27 -4.11
C LEU A 110 8.28 10.30 -3.98
N PHE A 111 7.75 9.23 -3.39
CA PHE A 111 6.31 9.00 -3.26
C PHE A 111 5.88 9.12 -1.80
N TRP A 112 4.73 9.76 -1.62
CA TRP A 112 3.92 9.74 -0.42
C TRP A 112 2.50 9.40 -0.82
N PHE A 113 1.90 8.42 -0.19
CA PHE A 113 0.49 8.10 -0.39
C PHE A 113 0.02 7.12 0.68
N ASP A 114 -1.28 7.08 0.83
CA ASP A 114 -1.93 6.13 1.73
C ASP A 114 -2.88 5.25 0.94
N VAL A 115 -3.02 4.01 1.39
CA VAL A 115 -3.95 3.01 0.88
C VAL A 115 -4.78 2.58 2.06
N GLU A 116 -6.05 2.99 2.08
CA GLU A 116 -6.97 2.73 3.18
C GLU A 116 -8.39 2.53 2.62
N GLN A 117 -9.32 2.10 3.47
CA GLN A 117 -10.72 2.02 3.09
C GLN A 117 -11.30 3.41 2.84
N MET A 118 -12.15 3.51 1.83
CA MET A 118 -12.97 4.69 1.60
C MET A 118 -14.14 4.63 2.60
N CYS A 119 -14.12 5.47 3.64
CA CYS A 119 -15.31 5.64 4.46
C CYS A 119 -16.30 6.51 3.69
N ASP A 120 -17.33 5.89 3.10
CA ASP A 120 -18.51 6.64 2.70
C ASP A 120 -19.11 7.28 3.96
N GLN A 121 -19.04 8.61 4.05
CA GLN A 121 -19.81 9.35 5.04
C GLN A 121 -21.29 9.19 4.69
N ILE A 122 -21.94 8.17 5.25
CA ILE A 122 -23.40 8.13 5.29
C ILE A 122 -23.80 9.27 6.22
N ASP A 123 -24.24 10.39 5.65
CA ASP A 123 -24.94 11.47 6.35
C ASP A 123 -26.07 10.86 7.18
N HIS A 124 -25.85 10.71 8.48
CA HIS A 124 -26.92 10.52 9.44
C HIS A 124 -27.50 11.89 9.75
N ASP A 125 -28.33 12.43 8.86
CA ASP A 125 -29.25 13.51 9.24
C ASP A 125 -30.56 13.50 8.43
N LYS A 126 -31.59 12.87 9.02
CA LYS A 126 -32.84 13.56 9.37
C LYS A 126 -33.80 12.65 10.12
N PRO A 127 -34.25 13.00 11.33
CA PRO A 127 -35.46 12.44 11.90
C PRO A 127 -36.69 12.96 11.14
N LEU A 128 -37.63 12.05 10.85
CA LEU A 128 -39.00 12.35 10.40
C LEU A 128 -39.83 12.92 11.56
#